data_AF-A0A7V3U4P9-F1
#
_entry.id   AF-A0A7V3U4P9-F1
#
_cell.length_a   1.000
_cell.length_b   1.000
_cell.length_c   1.000
_cell.angle_alpha   90.00
_cell.angle_beta   90.00
_cell.angle_gamma   90.00
#
_symmetry.space_group_name_H-M   'P 1'
#
loop_
_entity.id
_entity.type
_entity.pdbx_description
1 polymer ?
#
loop_
_entity_poly.entity_id
_entity_poly.type
_entity_poly.pdbx_seq_one_letter_code
_entity_poly.pdbx_strand_id
1 'polypeptide(L)'
;MENDYHYGVIKRAIETIDAAGGRNLSLEQLAGELQMSPAHFQRVFSRWVGTSPKRLQQYLTLGYAKTLLHDHFTTLQAADTVGLSGSSRLHDLFLRWEAMSPGEFARKGDGLTIRYGWFDSPFGEALAMGTDKGLCGLAFVAETGRDAA
;
A
#
# COMPACT_ATOMS: atom_id res chain seq x y z
N MET A 1 0.52 -17.47 25.43
CA MET A 1 0.48 -16.18 26.17
C MET A 1 1.25 -15.09 25.44
N GLU A 2 2.54 -15.26 25.13
CA GLU A 2 3.32 -14.24 24.38
C GLU A 2 2.76 -13.97 22.97
N ASN A 3 2.32 -14.99 22.25
CA ASN A 3 1.74 -14.82 20.91
C ASN A 3 0.40 -14.05 20.91
N ASP A 4 -0.39 -14.19 21.98
CA ASP A 4 -1.72 -13.57 22.10
C ASP A 4 -1.60 -12.07 22.46
N TYR A 5 -0.63 -11.73 23.31
CA TYR A 5 -0.28 -10.34 23.61
C TYR A 5 0.19 -9.59 22.37
N HIS A 6 1.15 -10.15 21.62
CA HIS A 6 1.68 -9.50 20.43
C HIS A 6 0.61 -9.35 19.33
N TYR A 7 -0.28 -10.33 19.19
CA TYR A 7 -1.43 -10.20 18.29
C TYR A 7 -2.29 -8.98 18.65
N GLY A 8 -2.73 -8.87 19.90
CA GLY A 8 -3.57 -7.75 20.36
C GLY A 8 -2.90 -6.38 20.18
N VAL A 9 -1.59 -6.30 20.48
CA VAL A 9 -0.79 -5.09 20.30
C VAL A 9 -0.69 -4.70 18.83
N ILE A 10 -0.38 -5.64 17.93
CA ILE A 10 -0.23 -5.35 16.50
C ILE A 10 -1.57 -5.04 15.84
N LYS A 11 -2.66 -5.72 16.24
CA LYS A 11 -4.02 -5.37 15.83
C LYS A 11 -4.32 -3.91 16.15
N ARG A 12 -4.11 -3.49 17.41
CA ARG A 12 -4.33 -2.09 17.83
C ARG A 12 -3.45 -1.12 17.05
N ALA A 13 -2.21 -1.49 16.76
CA ALA A 13 -1.31 -0.67 15.94
C ALA A 13 -1.85 -0.43 14.52
N ILE A 14 -2.40 -1.48 13.89
CA ILE A 14 -3.03 -1.38 12.57
C ILE A 14 -4.29 -0.51 12.64
N GLU A 15 -5.13 -0.70 13.66
CA GLU A 15 -6.32 0.12 13.88
C GLU A 15 -5.97 1.61 14.09
N THR A 16 -4.93 1.92 14.87
CA THR A 16 -4.42 3.30 15.01
C THR A 16 -3.97 3.88 13.67
N ILE A 17 -3.22 3.11 12.88
CA ILE A 17 -2.72 3.53 11.57
C ILE A 17 -3.89 3.81 10.61
N ASP A 18 -4.89 2.94 10.58
CA ASP A 18 -6.06 3.07 9.72
C ASP A 18 -6.92 4.29 10.14
N ALA A 19 -7.17 4.44 11.44
CA ALA A 19 -7.91 5.57 12.01
C ALA A 19 -7.21 6.93 11.79
N ALA A 20 -5.91 6.95 11.50
CA ALA A 20 -5.19 8.18 11.17
C ALA A 20 -5.65 8.80 9.83
N GLY A 21 -6.38 8.05 8.99
CA GLY A 21 -7.05 8.57 7.79
C GLY A 21 -6.06 9.08 6.73
N GLY A 22 -4.93 8.40 6.57
CA GLY A 22 -3.87 8.80 5.64
C GLY A 22 -2.82 9.77 6.20
N ARG A 23 -3.02 10.30 7.42
CA ARG A 23 -1.98 11.06 8.12
C ARG A 23 -0.86 10.14 8.59
N ASN A 24 0.40 10.52 8.33
CA ASN A 24 1.55 9.76 8.78
C ASN A 24 1.78 9.94 10.28
N LEU A 25 1.76 8.84 11.01
CA LEU A 25 2.22 8.71 12.39
C LEU A 25 3.69 8.29 12.41
N SER A 26 4.49 8.99 13.21
CA SER A 26 5.90 8.68 13.40
C SER A 26 6.04 7.32 14.10
N LEU A 27 7.21 6.68 13.93
CA LEU A 27 7.49 5.42 14.59
C LEU A 27 7.46 5.56 16.12
N GLU A 28 7.91 6.71 16.62
CA GLU A 28 7.91 7.08 18.03
C GLU A 28 6.50 7.25 18.58
N GLN A 29 5.59 7.87 17.82
CA GLN A 29 4.19 8.02 18.20
C GLN A 29 3.52 6.65 18.34
N LEU A 30 3.66 5.81 17.31
CA LEU A 30 3.10 4.45 17.31
C LEU A 30 3.68 3.57 18.43
N ALA A 31 4.99 3.64 18.64
CA ALA A 31 5.64 2.86 19.70
C ALA A 31 5.24 3.35 21.10
N GLY A 32 5.10 4.67 21.28
CA GLY A 32 4.68 5.30 22.53
C GLY A 32 3.26 4.89 22.95
N GLU A 33 2.30 4.87 22.01
CA GLU A 33 0.94 4.39 22.27
C GLU A 33 0.89 2.94 22.75
N LEU A 34 1.87 2.13 22.35
CA LEU A 34 1.95 0.72 22.69
C LEU A 34 2.93 0.45 23.83
N GLN A 35 3.48 1.49 24.46
CA GLN A 35 4.47 1.42 25.54
C GLN A 35 5.70 0.59 25.16
N MET A 36 6.16 0.72 23.92
CA MET A 36 7.32 0.03 23.37
C MET A 36 8.40 1.03 22.96
N SER A 37 9.65 0.57 22.90
CA SER A 37 10.69 1.32 22.19
C SER A 37 10.45 1.24 20.66
N PRO A 38 10.81 2.28 19.89
CA PRO A 38 10.63 2.29 18.43
C PRO A 38 11.25 1.09 17.72
N ALA A 39 12.46 0.70 18.12
CA ALA A 39 13.18 -0.43 17.54
C ALA A 39 12.50 -1.78 17.82
N HIS A 40 11.97 -1.95 19.05
CA HIS A 40 11.23 -3.17 19.40
C HIS A 40 9.92 -3.24 18.63
N PHE A 41 9.15 -2.14 18.62
CA PHE A 41 7.89 -2.06 17.89
C PHE A 41 8.07 -2.36 16.39
N GLN A 42 9.05 -1.74 15.73
CA GLN A 42 9.31 -1.99 14.30
C GLN A 42 9.57 -3.48 14.01
N ARG A 43 10.35 -4.15 14.86
CA ARG A 43 10.70 -5.56 14.70
C ARG A 43 9.47 -6.46 14.90
N VAL A 44 8.71 -6.22 15.96
CA VAL A 44 7.50 -7.00 16.25
C VAL A 44 6.47 -6.79 15.17
N PHE A 45 6.19 -5.55 14.78
CA PHE A 45 5.24 -5.22 13.72
C PHE A 45 5.62 -5.91 12.41
N SER A 46 6.87 -5.76 11.96
CA SER A 46 7.30 -6.33 10.68
C SER A 46 7.24 -7.86 10.67
N ARG A 47 7.48 -8.50 11.82
CA ARG A 47 7.37 -9.97 11.95
C ARG A 47 5.92 -10.45 11.80
N TRP A 48 4.95 -9.70 12.34
CA TRP A 48 3.54 -10.08 12.32
C TRP A 48 2.82 -9.67 11.03
N VAL A 49 3.08 -8.46 10.55
CA VAL A 49 2.38 -7.89 9.38
C VAL A 49 3.10 -8.22 8.07
N GLY A 50 4.36 -8.66 8.13
CA GLY A 50 5.19 -8.94 6.95
C GLY A 50 5.74 -7.69 6.25
N THR A 51 5.37 -6.50 6.72
CA THR A 51 5.83 -5.20 6.20
C THR A 51 6.06 -4.21 7.34
N SER A 52 6.81 -3.14 7.09
CA SER A 52 7.07 -2.13 8.12
C SER A 52 5.87 -1.21 8.33
N PRO A 53 5.71 -0.59 9.52
CA PRO A 53 4.62 0.36 9.78
C PRO A 53 4.57 1.48 8.73
N LYS A 54 5.74 1.99 8.31
CA LYS A 54 5.85 3.02 7.28
C LYS A 54 5.33 2.55 5.92
N ARG A 55 5.61 1.31 5.51
CA ARG A 55 5.13 0.80 4.22
C ARG A 55 3.62 0.60 4.25
N LEU A 56 3.05 0.13 5.36
CA LEU A 56 1.58 0.04 5.51
C LEU A 56 0.94 1.42 5.39
N GLN A 57 1.43 2.41 6.14
CA GLN A 57 0.94 3.79 6.06
C GLN A 57 1.01 4.34 4.64
N GLN A 58 2.14 4.16 3.94
CA GLN A 58 2.30 4.58 2.54
C GLN A 58 1.26 3.95 1.60
N TYR A 59 0.93 2.67 1.80
CA TYR A 59 -0.07 1.97 1.00
C TYR A 59 -1.49 2.50 1.27
N LEU A 60 -1.85 2.73 2.54
CA LEU A 60 -3.13 3.31 2.91
C LEU A 60 -3.29 4.77 2.41
N THR A 61 -2.25 5.58 2.58
CA THR A 61 -2.18 6.95 2.02
C THR A 61 -2.42 6.95 0.50
N LEU A 62 -1.81 6.00 -0.22
CA LEU A 62 -2.03 5.84 -1.65
C LEU A 62 -3.49 5.46 -1.96
N GLY A 63 -4.06 4.49 -1.23
CA GLY A 63 -5.47 4.09 -1.40
C GLY A 63 -6.44 5.27 -1.26
N TYR A 64 -6.21 6.12 -0.26
CA TYR A 64 -7.01 7.34 -0.10
C TYR A 64 -6.78 8.32 -1.27
N ALA A 65 -5.53 8.53 -1.68
CA ALA A 65 -5.24 9.40 -2.81
C ALA A 65 -5.86 8.89 -4.14
N LYS A 66 -5.91 7.58 -4.36
CA LYS A 66 -6.61 6.96 -5.51
C LYS A 66 -8.10 7.30 -5.49
N THR A 67 -8.74 7.28 -4.32
CA THR A 67 -10.15 7.67 -4.17
C THR A 67 -10.36 9.14 -4.55
N LEU A 68 -9.50 10.04 -4.07
CA LEU A 68 -9.58 11.47 -4.41
C LEU A 68 -9.38 11.74 -5.92
N LEU A 69 -8.42 11.06 -6.54
CA LEU A 69 -8.17 11.19 -7.98
C LEU A 69 -9.33 10.62 -8.83
N HIS A 70 -9.97 9.57 -8.36
CA HIS A 70 -11.20 9.05 -8.96
C HIS A 70 -12.32 10.10 -8.89
N ASP A 71 -12.42 10.82 -7.77
CA ASP A 71 -13.42 11.87 -7.53
C ASP A 71 -13.00 13.24 -8.14
N HIS A 72 -12.17 13.20 -9.18
CA HIS A 72 -11.75 14.35 -10.00
C HIS A 72 -10.94 15.44 -9.27
N PHE A 73 -10.29 15.12 -8.16
CA PHE A 73 -9.32 16.03 -7.53
C PHE A 73 -8.06 16.14 -8.40
N THR A 74 -7.42 17.32 -8.39
CA THR A 74 -6.09 17.47 -8.98
C THR A 74 -5.04 16.70 -8.17
N THR A 75 -3.91 16.36 -8.77
CA THR A 75 -2.79 15.70 -8.07
C THR A 75 -2.26 16.51 -6.89
N LEU A 76 -2.31 17.85 -6.99
CA LEU A 76 -1.92 18.75 -5.90
C LEU A 76 -2.92 18.66 -4.74
N GLN A 77 -4.23 18.75 -5.02
CA GLN A 77 -5.26 18.65 -3.98
C GLN A 77 -5.25 17.27 -3.31
N ALA A 78 -5.08 16.20 -4.10
CA ALA A 78 -4.97 14.85 -3.56
C ALA A 78 -3.76 14.73 -2.63
N ALA A 79 -2.58 15.22 -3.05
CA ALA A 79 -1.38 15.19 -2.23
C ALA A 79 -1.52 15.98 -0.93
N ASP A 80 -2.11 17.18 -0.98
CA ASP A 80 -2.39 18.01 0.18
C ASP A 80 -3.36 17.33 1.15
N THR A 81 -4.47 16.80 0.63
CA THR A 81 -5.52 16.13 1.43
C THR A 81 -4.97 14.91 2.17
N VAL A 82 -4.08 14.14 1.54
CA VAL A 82 -3.45 12.97 2.18
C VAL A 82 -2.19 13.31 2.97
N GLY A 83 -1.93 14.60 3.23
CA GLY A 83 -0.85 15.07 4.10
C GLY A 83 0.56 14.84 3.54
N LEU A 84 0.70 14.77 2.21
CA LEU A 84 2.00 14.68 1.54
C LEU A 84 2.58 16.08 1.33
N SER A 85 3.90 16.19 1.39
CA SER A 85 4.60 17.47 1.21
C SER A 85 4.56 18.02 -0.22
N GLY A 86 3.83 17.40 -1.14
CA GLY A 86 3.67 17.83 -2.53
C GLY A 86 3.35 16.68 -3.48
N SER A 87 2.95 17.05 -4.71
CA SER A 87 2.56 16.11 -5.77
C SER A 87 3.70 15.17 -6.20
N SER A 88 4.97 15.55 -6.03
CA SER A 88 6.11 14.65 -6.27
C SER A 88 6.10 13.44 -5.34
N ARG A 89 5.69 13.59 -4.07
CA ARG A 89 5.59 12.46 -3.14
C ARG A 89 4.45 11.53 -3.52
N LEU A 90 3.35 12.09 -4.01
CA LEU A 90 2.26 11.29 -4.55
C LEU A 90 2.71 10.50 -5.78
N HIS A 91 3.47 11.14 -6.66
CA HIS A 91 4.07 10.49 -7.82
C HIS A 91 4.98 9.32 -7.42
N ASP A 92 5.87 9.52 -6.44
CA ASP A 92 6.75 8.47 -5.91
C ASP A 92 5.96 7.25 -5.40
N LEU A 93 4.84 7.48 -4.70
CA LEU A 93 3.97 6.41 -4.21
C LEU A 93 3.32 5.63 -5.35
N PHE A 94 2.78 6.34 -6.35
CA PHE A 94 2.16 5.74 -7.53
C PHE A 94 3.14 4.89 -8.33
N LEU A 95 4.36 5.39 -8.57
CA LEU A 95 5.40 4.61 -9.23
C LEU A 95 5.76 3.35 -8.44
N ARG A 96 5.91 3.47 -7.12
CA ARG A 96 6.30 2.36 -6.25
C ARG A 96 5.26 1.24 -6.20
N TRP A 97 3.98 1.58 -6.17
CA TRP A 97 2.91 0.63 -5.82
C TRP A 97 2.01 0.25 -6.99
N GLU A 98 1.85 1.14 -7.98
CA GLU A 98 0.93 0.92 -9.12
C GLU A 98 1.69 0.80 -10.45
N ALA A 99 3.00 1.05 -10.45
CA ALA A 99 3.81 1.12 -11.68
C ALA A 99 3.17 2.01 -12.76
N MET A 100 2.56 3.11 -12.35
CA MET A 100 2.01 4.16 -13.19
C MET A 100 2.10 5.50 -12.47
N SER A 101 1.88 6.59 -13.19
CA SER A 101 1.79 7.94 -12.63
C SER A 101 0.37 8.24 -12.13
N PRO A 102 0.19 9.23 -11.23
CA PRO A 102 -1.14 9.64 -10.77
C PRO A 102 -2.07 10.08 -11.92
N GLY A 103 -1.50 10.69 -12.97
CA GLY A 103 -2.27 11.13 -14.14
C GLY A 103 -2.72 9.99 -15.04
N GLU A 104 -1.88 8.96 -15.22
CA GLU A 104 -2.29 7.71 -15.90
C GLU A 104 -3.42 7.04 -15.12
N PHE A 105 -3.32 6.98 -13.80
CA PHE A 105 -4.39 6.47 -12.94
C PHE A 105 -5.69 7.27 -13.07
N ALA A 106 -5.63 8.60 -12.99
CA ALA A 106 -6.81 9.47 -13.10
C ALA A 106 -7.53 9.32 -14.45
N ARG A 107 -6.80 8.99 -15.52
CA ARG A 107 -7.36 8.65 -16.84
C ARG A 107 -7.76 7.17 -16.98
N LYS A 108 -7.83 6.43 -15.88
CA LYS A 108 -8.15 4.99 -15.86
C LYS A 108 -7.22 4.15 -16.74
N GLY A 109 -5.96 4.56 -16.86
CA GLY A 109 -4.96 3.89 -17.69
C GLY A 109 -5.08 4.20 -19.19
N ASP A 110 -5.84 5.21 -19.61
CA ASP A 110 -5.93 5.56 -21.04
C ASP A 110 -4.54 5.84 -21.64
N GLY A 111 -4.25 5.12 -22.74
CA GLY A 111 -2.96 5.11 -23.42
C GLY A 111 -1.84 4.31 -22.74
N LEU A 112 -2.09 3.66 -21.60
CA LEU A 112 -1.09 2.83 -20.92
C LEU A 112 -0.99 1.45 -21.56
N THR A 113 0.22 1.07 -21.97
CA THR A 113 0.49 -0.30 -22.42
C THR A 113 0.73 -1.20 -21.20
N ILE A 114 -0.13 -2.19 -21.01
CA ILE A 114 0.05 -3.26 -20.03
C ILE A 114 0.45 -4.53 -20.78
N ARG A 115 1.61 -5.08 -20.44
CA ARG A 115 2.07 -6.40 -20.90
C ARG A 115 1.74 -7.42 -19.82
N TYR A 116 1.31 -8.60 -20.21
CA TYR A 116 0.97 -9.66 -19.26
C TYR A 116 1.47 -11.03 -19.73
N GLY A 117 1.57 -11.95 -18.79
CA GLY A 117 1.95 -13.34 -19.05
C GLY A 117 1.55 -14.27 -17.90
N TRP A 118 1.54 -15.56 -18.21
CA TRP A 118 1.23 -16.63 -17.25
C TRP A 118 2.52 -17.32 -16.82
N PHE A 119 2.62 -17.62 -15.52
CA PHE A 119 3.83 -18.16 -14.91
C PHE A 119 3.49 -19.24 -13.87
N ASP A 120 4.30 -20.29 -13.81
CA ASP A 120 4.26 -21.21 -12.68
C ASP A 120 4.81 -20.53 -11.42
N SER A 121 4.13 -20.70 -10.29
CA SER A 121 4.56 -20.16 -9.01
C SER A 121 4.32 -21.16 -7.87
N PRO A 122 4.92 -20.96 -6.68
CA PRO A 122 4.63 -21.78 -5.50
C PRO A 122 3.15 -21.79 -5.07
N PHE A 123 2.34 -20.85 -5.57
CA PHE A 123 0.91 -20.72 -5.30
C PHE A 123 0.04 -21.22 -6.46
N GLY A 124 0.63 -22.00 -7.38
CA GLY A 124 0.00 -22.40 -8.64
C GLY A 124 0.27 -21.40 -9.75
N GLU A 125 -0.46 -21.54 -10.87
CA GLU A 125 -0.32 -20.63 -12.01
C GLU A 125 -0.71 -19.20 -11.62
N ALA A 126 0.07 -18.22 -12.07
CA ALA A 126 -0.12 -16.81 -11.79
C ALA A 126 -0.13 -15.98 -13.08
N LEU A 127 -1.01 -14.99 -13.13
CA LEU A 127 -1.00 -13.91 -14.11
C LEU A 127 -0.15 -12.77 -13.55
N ALA A 128 0.91 -12.37 -14.25
CA ALA A 128 1.65 -11.15 -13.92
C ALA A 128 1.43 -10.08 -15.00
N MET A 129 1.18 -8.85 -14.56
CA MET A 129 0.92 -7.69 -15.42
C MET A 129 1.92 -6.58 -15.12
N GLY A 130 2.49 -5.97 -16.16
CA GLY A 130 3.49 -4.92 -16.02
C GLY A 130 3.36 -3.80 -17.05
N THR A 131 3.85 -2.64 -16.67
CA THR A 131 4.05 -1.48 -17.53
C THR A 131 5.56 -1.28 -17.75
N ASP A 132 5.94 -0.27 -18.53
CA ASP A 132 7.35 0.12 -18.66
C ASP A 132 7.97 0.63 -17.35
N LYS A 133 7.16 0.85 -16.30
CA LYS A 133 7.59 1.29 -14.96
C LYS A 133 7.71 0.13 -13.95
N GLY A 134 7.23 -1.07 -14.29
CA GLY A 134 7.34 -2.26 -13.43
C GLY A 134 6.06 -3.08 -13.34
N LEU A 135 6.00 -4.00 -12.36
CA LEU A 135 4.84 -4.85 -12.09
C LEU A 135 3.68 -3.99 -11.56
N CYS A 136 2.53 -4.04 -12.22
CA CYS A 136 1.31 -3.31 -11.86
C CYS A 136 0.19 -4.22 -11.35
N GLY A 137 0.32 -5.53 -11.50
CA GLY A 137 -0.66 -6.46 -10.94
C GLY A 137 -0.20 -7.92 -10.99
N LEU A 138 -0.80 -8.71 -10.11
CA LEU A 138 -0.56 -10.14 -9.95
C LEU A 138 -1.88 -10.81 -9.55
N ALA A 139 -2.24 -11.92 -10.19
CA ALA A 139 -3.37 -12.75 -9.82
C ALA A 139 -2.96 -14.23 -9.76
N PHE A 140 -3.57 -15.00 -8.87
CA PHE A 140 -3.25 -16.42 -8.65
C PHE A 140 -4.46 -17.29 -9.03
N VAL A 141 -4.27 -18.17 -10.00
CA VAL A 141 -5.35 -18.96 -10.62
C VAL A 141 -5.88 -20.04 -9.69
N ALA A 142 -5.04 -20.54 -8.77
CA ALA A 142 -5.38 -21.69 -7.93
C ALA A 142 -6.68 -21.50 -7.13
N GLU A 143 -7.02 -20.26 -6.76
CA GLU A 143 -8.22 -19.95 -5.98
C GLU A 143 -9.36 -19.35 -6.82
N THR A 144 -9.04 -18.55 -7.85
CA THR A 144 -10.04 -17.76 -8.60
C THR A 144 -10.41 -18.37 -9.95
N GLY A 145 -9.58 -19.26 -10.50
CA GLY A 145 -9.65 -19.68 -11.90
C GLY A 145 -9.17 -18.60 -12.87
N ARG A 146 -8.86 -18.99 -14.12
CA ARG A 146 -8.29 -18.07 -15.13
C ARG A 146 -9.25 -16.98 -15.57
N ASP A 147 -10.56 -17.24 -15.58
CA ASP A 147 -11.55 -16.26 -16.05
C ASP A 147 -11.70 -15.07 -15.10
N ALA A 148 -11.42 -15.28 -13.80
CA ALA A 148 -11.48 -14.24 -12.78
C ALA A 148 -10.09 -13.63 -12.46
N ALA A 149 -9.01 -14.25 -12.93
CA ALA A 149 -7.62 -13.81 -12.75
C ALA A 149 -7.22 -12.82 -13.84
#